data_AF-A0A5Q0UHI7-F1
#
_entry.id   AF-A0A5Q0UHI7-F1
#
_cell.length_a   1.000
_cell.length_b   1.000
_cell.length_c   1.000
_cell.angle_alpha   90.00
_cell.angle_beta   90.00
_cell.angle_gamma   90.00
#
_symmetry.space_group_name_H-M   'P 1'
#
loop_
_entity.id
_entity.type
_entity.pdbx_description
1 polymer ?
#
loop_
_entity_poly.entity_id
_entity_poly.type
_entity_poly.pdbx_seq_one_letter_code
_entity_poly.pdbx_strand_id
1 'polypeptide(L)'
;MKFKLFERLRDDGGSNPDNQTQGIGGNTSSPGLGDRGLDSNSDLGGGSLDRTVEQMFEQGYSEDEIKNELQGQYSEQEISNAVNNAVTSSATSQDDGPQPMTPYQSDDEPVSPMDEGYNDEPQKQENNTQQQKLSANNMQQPTQNQPTKNERQGQSVDPAVEELIETIVAENFQRVKAEFENMYEELDTIEEAVEDLENRVHDLEVRDDEDQEEFVQKVDEMEDHIDSYQSRIGGLEKAFQQVLPSLVDNVRDLTSLVQEMKQEKGIQTETNISSQDMEQVDEQLKDW
;
A
#
# COMPACT_ATOMS: atom_id res chain seq x y z
N MET A 1 -6.45 -37.28 -29.97
CA MET A 1 -5.06 -36.83 -30.20
C MET A 1 -4.42 -36.66 -28.84
N LYS A 2 -3.28 -37.33 -28.58
CA LYS A 2 -2.54 -37.28 -27.32
C LYS A 2 -1.51 -36.16 -27.41
N PHE A 3 -1.56 -35.19 -26.49
CA PHE A 3 -0.47 -34.24 -26.30
C PHE A 3 0.39 -34.71 -25.12
N LYS A 4 1.64 -35.05 -25.43
CA LYS A 4 2.78 -35.20 -24.52
C LYS A 4 3.69 -34.02 -24.81
N LEU A 5 4.01 -33.18 -23.84
CA LEU A 5 5.06 -32.13 -23.81
C LEU A 5 4.62 -31.21 -22.63
N PHE A 6 5.26 -31.09 -21.47
CA PHE A 6 6.68 -31.10 -21.13
C PHE A 6 6.90 -31.77 -19.77
N GLU A 7 7.85 -32.71 -19.75
CA GLU A 7 8.45 -33.33 -18.58
C GLU A 7 9.96 -33.17 -18.81
N ARG A 8 10.59 -32.23 -18.08
CA ARG A 8 12.01 -31.82 -18.01
C ARG A 8 11.98 -30.49 -17.25
N LEU A 9 12.50 -30.33 -16.04
CA LEU A 9 13.81 -30.68 -15.55
C LEU A 9 13.72 -30.78 -14.02
N ARG A 10 14.00 -31.96 -13.48
CA ARG A 10 14.45 -32.15 -12.10
C ARG A 10 15.78 -32.89 -12.23
N ASP A 11 16.67 -32.61 -11.29
CA ASP A 11 17.88 -33.37 -10.95
C ASP A 11 19.18 -32.91 -11.61
N ASP A 12 19.99 -32.16 -10.85
CA ASP A 12 21.39 -32.55 -10.67
C ASP A 12 21.87 -32.19 -9.26
N GLY A 13 21.95 -33.22 -8.42
CA GLY A 13 22.67 -33.18 -7.15
C GLY A 13 24.15 -33.45 -7.40
N GLY A 14 25.02 -32.55 -6.94
CA GLY A 14 26.47 -32.69 -7.06
C GLY A 14 27.18 -32.07 -5.87
N SER A 15 27.40 -32.88 -4.86
CA SER A 15 28.23 -32.65 -3.68
C SER A 15 29.68 -32.28 -4.00
N ASN A 16 30.24 -31.30 -3.28
CA ASN A 16 31.59 -31.46 -2.71
C ASN A 16 31.81 -30.59 -1.46
N PRO A 17 32.44 -31.14 -0.40
CA PRO A 17 32.81 -30.45 0.83
C PRO A 17 34.23 -29.86 0.72
N ASP A 18 34.69 -29.24 1.81
CA ASP A 18 36.00 -28.63 2.04
C ASP A 18 36.15 -27.21 1.45
N ASN A 19 36.32 -26.20 2.31
CA ASN A 19 37.65 -25.87 2.83
C ASN A 19 37.63 -24.50 3.57
N GLN A 20 38.29 -24.48 4.73
CA GLN A 20 38.88 -23.31 5.38
C GLN A 20 37.98 -22.31 6.12
N THR A 21 37.67 -22.74 7.35
CA THR A 21 37.88 -21.95 8.56
C THR A 21 39.32 -21.39 8.63
N GLN A 22 39.47 -20.10 8.32
CA GLN A 22 40.50 -19.18 8.82
C GLN A 22 39.79 -17.84 8.99
N GLY A 23 39.96 -17.03 10.01
CA GLY A 23 40.79 -17.06 11.20
C GLY A 23 40.38 -15.83 11.98
N ILE A 24 40.44 -15.96 13.30
CA ILE A 24 40.14 -14.94 14.28
C ILE A 24 41.03 -13.71 14.03
N GLY A 25 40.40 -12.61 13.61
CA GLY A 25 41.02 -11.29 13.48
C GLY A 25 40.18 -10.27 14.23
N GLY A 26 40.37 -10.17 15.54
CA GLY A 26 39.75 -9.15 16.37
C GLY A 26 40.17 -7.76 15.92
N ASN A 27 39.23 -7.02 15.34
CA ASN A 27 39.35 -5.58 15.18
C ASN A 27 38.46 -4.90 16.24
N THR A 28 38.97 -4.86 17.48
CA THR A 28 38.50 -3.95 18.51
C THR A 28 39.03 -2.55 18.19
N SER A 29 38.43 -1.91 17.18
CA SER A 29 38.53 -0.48 16.99
C SER A 29 37.43 0.17 17.84
N SER A 30 37.87 0.88 18.87
CA SER A 30 37.06 1.67 19.78
C SER A 30 35.95 2.45 19.07
N PRO A 31 34.72 2.49 19.62
CA PRO A 31 33.79 3.53 19.28
C PRO A 31 34.35 4.83 19.85
N GLY A 32 34.98 5.61 18.98
CA GLY A 32 35.23 7.01 19.25
C GLY A 32 33.89 7.67 19.53
N LEU A 33 33.77 8.22 20.75
CA LEU A 33 32.77 9.20 21.14
C LEU A 33 32.99 10.44 20.27
N GLY A 34 32.55 10.34 19.02
CA GLY A 34 32.33 11.47 18.13
C GLY A 34 31.08 12.17 18.61
N ASP A 35 31.31 13.17 19.44
CA ASP A 35 30.54 14.40 19.58
C ASP A 35 29.90 14.81 18.23
N ARG A 36 28.76 14.19 17.90
CA ARG A 36 27.86 14.65 16.86
C ARG A 36 26.95 15.65 17.53
N GLY A 37 27.35 16.91 17.39
CA GLY A 37 26.51 18.06 17.65
C GLY A 37 25.11 17.79 17.11
N LEU A 38 24.16 17.92 18.02
CA LEU A 38 22.76 18.14 17.74
C LEU A 38 22.66 19.41 16.90
N ASP A 39 22.87 19.31 15.58
CA ASP A 39 22.31 20.24 14.62
C ASP A 39 20.80 19.96 14.52
N SER A 40 20.09 20.21 15.64
CA SER A 40 18.63 20.31 15.72
C SER A 40 18.15 21.61 15.08
N ASN A 41 18.63 21.89 13.85
CA ASN A 41 18.29 23.08 13.11
C ASN A 41 17.89 22.77 11.65
N SER A 42 17.57 21.51 11.36
CA SER A 42 16.72 21.17 10.21
C SER A 42 15.29 21.59 10.52
N ASP A 43 15.01 22.84 10.20
CA ASP A 43 13.85 23.12 9.37
C ASP A 43 12.51 22.69 9.96
N LEU A 44 12.18 23.20 11.16
CA LEU A 44 10.80 23.41 11.62
C LEU A 44 10.06 24.47 10.77
N GLY A 45 10.31 24.44 9.46
CA GLY A 45 9.66 25.18 8.39
C GLY A 45 8.34 24.55 7.98
N GLY A 46 7.76 23.66 8.81
CA GLY A 46 6.32 23.48 8.83
C GLY A 46 5.71 24.84 9.13
N GLY A 47 5.11 25.46 8.12
CA GLY A 47 4.52 26.78 8.21
C GLY A 47 3.48 26.81 9.33
N SER A 48 3.05 28.01 9.73
CA SER A 48 1.95 28.14 10.70
C SER A 48 0.71 27.35 10.27
N LEU A 49 0.54 27.12 8.97
CA LEU A 49 -0.51 26.32 8.37
C LEU A 49 -0.43 24.83 8.72
N ASP A 50 0.74 24.19 8.55
CA ASP A 50 0.89 22.74 8.78
C ASP A 50 0.53 22.36 10.22
N ARG A 51 0.98 23.15 11.20
CA ARG A 51 0.63 22.95 12.63
C ARG A 51 -0.84 23.17 12.91
N THR A 52 -1.47 24.11 12.21
CA THR A 52 -2.91 24.39 12.38
C THR A 52 -3.73 23.22 11.85
N VAL A 53 -3.36 22.69 10.69
CA VAL A 53 -4.01 21.52 10.07
C VAL A 53 -3.83 20.28 10.94
N GLU A 54 -2.61 20.01 11.42
CA GLU A 54 -2.31 18.90 12.34
C GLU A 54 -3.14 19.01 13.63
N GLN A 55 -3.22 20.20 14.23
CA GLN A 55 -4.04 20.45 15.41
C GLN A 55 -5.55 20.25 15.15
N MET A 56 -6.05 20.56 13.95
CA MET A 56 -7.45 20.30 13.59
C MET A 56 -7.71 18.80 13.41
N PHE A 57 -6.76 18.05 12.84
CA PHE A 57 -6.85 16.59 12.78
C PHE A 57 -6.87 15.96 14.18
N GLU A 58 -6.01 16.42 15.10
CA GLU A 58 -6.02 15.98 16.51
C GLU A 58 -7.35 16.29 17.23
N GLN A 59 -8.05 17.34 16.82
CA GLN A 59 -9.37 17.70 17.33
C GLN A 59 -10.52 16.91 16.69
N GLY A 60 -10.24 16.06 15.69
CA GLY A 60 -11.22 15.19 15.03
C GLY A 60 -11.99 15.86 13.89
N TYR A 61 -11.49 16.97 13.34
CA TYR A 61 -12.07 17.56 12.14
C TYR A 61 -11.76 16.68 10.91
N SER A 62 -12.73 16.55 10.02
CA SER A 62 -12.55 15.92 8.71
C SER A 62 -11.77 16.83 7.75
N GLU A 63 -11.15 16.23 6.73
CA GLU A 63 -10.40 16.97 5.71
C GLU A 63 -11.22 18.08 5.04
N ASP A 64 -12.49 17.81 4.73
CA ASP A 64 -13.38 18.80 4.11
C ASP A 64 -13.73 19.95 5.06
N GLU A 65 -13.88 19.67 6.36
CA GLU A 65 -14.09 20.71 7.38
C GLU A 65 -12.87 21.59 7.55
N ILE A 66 -11.67 21.01 7.54
CA ILE A 66 -10.40 21.74 7.60
C ILE A 66 -10.25 22.66 6.39
N LYS A 67 -10.55 22.15 5.18
CA LYS A 67 -10.51 22.96 3.95
C LYS A 67 -11.45 24.15 4.04
N ASN A 68 -12.70 23.94 4.49
CA ASN A 68 -13.69 24.99 4.61
C ASN A 68 -13.32 26.05 5.66
N GLU A 69 -12.79 25.65 6.82
CA GLU A 69 -12.41 26.57 7.91
C GLU A 69 -11.21 27.45 7.52
N LEU A 70 -10.28 26.91 6.71
CA LEU A 70 -9.08 27.62 6.26
C LEU A 70 -9.30 28.42 4.96
N GLN A 71 -10.42 28.17 4.25
CA GLN A 71 -10.81 28.87 3.03
C GLN A 71 -11.17 30.33 3.34
N GLY A 72 -10.17 31.21 3.27
CA GLY A 72 -10.29 32.64 3.58
C GLY A 72 -9.02 33.23 4.18
N GLN A 73 -8.16 32.38 4.75
CA GLN A 73 -6.85 32.77 5.28
C GLN A 73 -5.70 32.29 4.40
N TYR A 74 -5.89 31.17 3.69
CA TYR A 74 -4.86 30.52 2.88
C TYR A 74 -5.39 30.18 1.48
N SER A 75 -4.49 29.97 0.52
CA SER A 75 -4.86 29.49 -0.80
C SER A 75 -5.19 27.99 -0.79
N GLU A 76 -6.05 27.55 -1.72
CA GLU A 76 -6.48 26.15 -1.81
C GLU A 76 -5.31 25.18 -1.99
N GLN A 77 -4.28 25.59 -2.74
CA GLN A 77 -3.07 24.80 -2.95
C GLN A 77 -2.23 24.66 -1.67
N GLU A 78 -2.10 25.74 -0.89
CA GLU A 78 -1.40 25.69 0.41
C GLU A 78 -2.13 24.77 1.40
N ILE A 79 -3.46 24.85 1.44
CA ILE A 79 -4.29 24.00 2.29
C ILE A 79 -4.13 22.53 1.89
N SER A 80 -4.22 22.22 0.60
CA SER A 80 -4.08 20.83 0.11
C SER A 80 -2.69 20.26 0.42
N ASN A 81 -1.64 21.06 0.29
CA ASN A 81 -0.28 20.62 0.60
C ASN A 81 -0.14 20.34 2.12
N ALA A 82 -0.64 21.24 2.96
CA ALA A 82 -0.57 21.09 4.41
C ALA A 82 -1.37 19.90 4.94
N VAL A 83 -2.56 19.64 4.37
CA VAL A 83 -3.37 18.45 4.66
C VAL A 83 -2.63 17.17 4.29
N ASN A 84 -2.07 17.08 3.08
CA ASN A 84 -1.32 15.90 2.65
C ASN A 84 -0.09 15.65 3.53
N ASN A 85 0.59 16.73 3.94
CA ASN A 85 1.74 16.66 4.84
C ASN A 85 1.34 16.16 6.23
N ALA A 86 0.23 16.65 6.78
CA ALA A 86 -0.27 16.24 8.09
C ALA A 86 -0.71 14.77 8.11
N VAL A 87 -1.42 14.30 7.07
CA VAL A 87 -1.81 12.89 6.91
C VAL A 87 -0.58 11.98 6.80
N THR A 88 0.41 12.38 6.00
CA THR A 88 1.65 11.62 5.86
C THR A 88 2.45 11.59 7.16
N SER A 89 2.51 12.72 7.88
CA SER A 89 3.24 12.85 9.14
C SER A 89 2.59 12.06 10.27
N SER A 90 1.27 12.07 10.37
CA SER A 90 0.53 11.26 11.35
C SER A 90 0.67 9.76 11.11
N ALA A 91 0.72 9.32 9.84
CA ALA A 91 0.99 7.92 9.50
C ALA A 91 2.42 7.49 9.84
N THR A 92 3.40 8.41 9.75
CA THR A 92 4.82 8.12 9.93
C THR A 92 5.29 8.30 11.37
N SER A 93 4.62 9.12 12.18
CA SER A 93 5.06 9.49 13.54
C SER A 93 4.71 8.45 14.62
N GLN A 94 4.18 7.29 14.25
CA GLN A 94 3.76 6.23 15.18
C GLN A 94 4.60 4.95 15.01
N ASP A 95 5.92 5.10 15.13
CA ASP A 95 6.91 4.01 15.03
C ASP A 95 7.15 3.26 16.36
N ASP A 96 6.12 3.03 17.18
CA ASP A 96 6.23 2.07 18.31
C ASP A 96 4.87 1.66 18.94
N GLY A 97 3.81 1.55 18.14
CA GLY A 97 2.50 1.15 18.66
C GLY A 97 1.64 0.40 17.65
N PRO A 98 0.86 -0.62 18.10
CA PRO A 98 -0.07 -1.32 17.24
C PRO A 98 -1.03 -0.31 16.61
N GLN A 99 -1.13 -0.35 15.29
CA GLN A 99 -1.91 0.58 14.48
C GLN A 99 -3.29 0.83 15.09
N PRO A 100 -3.77 2.09 15.12
CA PRO A 100 -5.16 2.35 15.46
C PRO A 100 -6.01 1.61 14.43
N MET A 101 -6.76 0.59 14.88
CA MET A 101 -7.85 0.04 14.08
C MET A 101 -8.69 1.24 13.68
N THR A 102 -8.76 1.47 12.36
CA THR A 102 -9.74 2.36 11.77
C THR A 102 -11.09 2.05 12.41
N PRO A 103 -11.93 3.07 12.71
CA PRO A 103 -13.23 2.84 13.30
C PRO A 103 -13.95 1.79 12.46
N TYR A 104 -14.19 0.63 13.06
CA TYR A 104 -15.00 -0.43 12.48
C TYR A 104 -16.36 0.21 12.23
N GLN A 105 -16.60 0.63 10.99
CA GLN A 105 -17.92 0.98 10.50
C GLN A 105 -18.71 -0.32 10.52
N SER A 106 -19.34 -0.56 11.68
CA SER A 106 -20.31 -1.62 11.88
C SER A 106 -21.46 -1.42 10.89
N ASP A 107 -21.46 -2.30 9.89
CA ASP A 107 -22.58 -3.07 9.35
C ASP A 107 -23.92 -2.35 9.21
N ASP A 108 -24.24 -1.95 7.97
CA ASP A 108 -25.51 -2.27 7.33
C ASP A 108 -25.45 -1.80 5.86
N GLU A 109 -24.79 -2.54 4.97
CA GLU A 109 -25.14 -2.54 3.54
C GLU A 109 -24.90 -3.92 2.89
N PRO A 110 -25.77 -4.32 1.94
CA PRO A 110 -25.96 -5.72 1.57
C PRO A 110 -24.83 -6.27 0.68
N VAL A 111 -24.39 -7.48 1.05
CA VAL A 111 -23.63 -8.42 0.21
C VAL A 111 -24.06 -8.38 -1.26
N SER A 112 -23.21 -7.78 -2.10
CA SER A 112 -23.27 -7.99 -3.54
C SER A 112 -22.57 -9.31 -3.90
N PRO A 113 -23.11 -10.05 -4.87
CA PRO A 113 -22.73 -11.42 -5.13
C PRO A 113 -21.33 -11.49 -5.75
N MET A 114 -20.59 -12.51 -5.32
CA MET A 114 -19.51 -13.17 -6.04
C MET A 114 -19.78 -13.11 -7.55
N ASP A 115 -19.03 -12.26 -8.26
CA ASP A 115 -19.00 -12.25 -9.73
C ASP A 115 -17.77 -13.02 -10.19
N GLU A 116 -18.08 -14.01 -10.98
CA GLU A 116 -17.31 -15.16 -11.37
C GLU A 116 -17.10 -14.97 -12.87
N GLY A 117 -15.93 -14.49 -13.30
CA GLY A 117 -15.68 -14.42 -14.73
C GLY A 117 -14.59 -13.49 -15.19
N TYR A 118 -13.43 -14.08 -15.45
CA TYR A 118 -12.54 -13.68 -16.53
C TYR A 118 -13.33 -13.25 -17.78
N ASN A 119 -13.17 -12.00 -18.21
CA ASN A 119 -13.32 -11.66 -19.61
C ASN A 119 -12.27 -10.60 -20.00
N ASP A 120 -11.28 -11.09 -20.75
CA ASP A 120 -10.30 -10.33 -21.50
C ASP A 120 -11.02 -9.49 -22.58
N GLU A 121 -11.13 -8.18 -22.38
CA GLU A 121 -11.40 -7.23 -23.47
C GLU A 121 -10.41 -6.06 -23.37
N PRO A 122 -9.71 -5.71 -24.47
CA PRO A 122 -8.72 -4.64 -24.45
C PRO A 122 -9.42 -3.29 -24.38
N GLN A 123 -9.33 -2.63 -23.22
CA GLN A 123 -9.70 -1.23 -23.09
C GLN A 123 -8.80 -0.37 -23.98
N LYS A 124 -9.40 0.13 -25.07
CA LYS A 124 -8.87 1.25 -25.84
C LYS A 124 -8.82 2.47 -24.93
N GLN A 125 -7.59 2.87 -24.63
CA GLN A 125 -7.24 4.12 -23.99
C GLN A 125 -7.82 5.29 -24.79
N GLU A 126 -8.81 5.96 -24.20
CA GLU A 126 -9.48 7.12 -24.75
C GLU A 126 -8.59 8.34 -24.55
N ASN A 127 -7.92 8.71 -25.64
CA ASN A 127 -6.96 9.78 -25.74
C ASN A 127 -7.69 11.13 -25.66
N ASN A 128 -7.52 11.83 -24.54
CA ASN A 128 -8.07 13.16 -24.32
C ASN A 128 -7.18 14.20 -25.01
N THR A 129 -7.28 14.28 -26.35
CA THR A 129 -6.57 15.28 -27.14
C THR A 129 -7.40 16.55 -27.22
N GLN A 130 -6.88 17.62 -26.61
CA GLN A 130 -7.38 18.99 -26.74
C GLN A 130 -7.57 19.35 -28.21
N GLN A 131 -8.82 19.63 -28.53
CA GLN A 131 -9.32 19.96 -29.84
C GLN A 131 -9.10 21.45 -30.13
N GLN A 132 -7.91 21.82 -30.59
CA GLN A 132 -7.67 23.11 -31.24
C GLN A 132 -7.96 22.96 -32.75
N LYS A 133 -9.24 23.02 -33.13
CA LYS A 133 -9.65 23.04 -34.54
C LYS A 133 -9.43 24.43 -35.13
N LEU A 134 -8.30 24.55 -35.80
CA LEU A 134 -8.00 25.56 -36.79
C LEU A 134 -8.99 25.50 -37.96
N SER A 135 -9.30 26.70 -38.44
CA SER A 135 -10.16 27.10 -39.53
C SER A 135 -10.17 26.19 -40.76
N ALA A 136 -11.37 25.81 -41.17
CA ALA A 136 -11.69 25.43 -42.53
C ALA A 136 -11.44 26.62 -43.47
N ASN A 137 -10.49 26.50 -44.39
CA ASN A 137 -10.46 27.37 -45.56
C ASN A 137 -10.18 26.55 -46.82
N ASN A 138 -11.24 26.39 -47.61
CA ASN A 138 -11.28 26.25 -49.06
C ASN A 138 -10.04 25.68 -49.76
N MET A 139 -10.07 24.36 -50.00
CA MET A 139 -9.37 23.76 -51.11
C MET A 139 -10.36 23.67 -52.29
N GLN A 140 -10.35 24.69 -53.14
CA GLN A 140 -11.05 24.66 -54.42
C GLN A 140 -10.00 24.54 -55.52
N GLN A 141 -9.88 23.33 -56.07
CA GLN A 141 -9.28 23.13 -57.39
C GLN A 141 -10.08 23.93 -58.43
N PRO A 142 -9.37 24.53 -59.40
CA PRO A 142 -9.69 24.16 -60.76
C PRO A 142 -8.44 23.79 -61.55
N THR A 143 -8.45 22.55 -62.04
CA THR A 143 -7.60 22.05 -63.12
C THR A 143 -8.15 22.59 -64.44
N GLN A 144 -7.44 23.50 -65.14
CA GLN A 144 -7.55 23.55 -66.60
C GLN A 144 -6.31 24.13 -67.28
N ASN A 145 -5.56 23.21 -67.90
CA ASN A 145 -4.59 23.36 -68.98
C ASN A 145 -4.62 24.68 -69.77
N GLN A 146 -3.51 25.43 -69.72
CA GLN A 146 -2.91 26.05 -70.90
C GLN A 146 -1.38 25.94 -70.82
N PRO A 147 -0.70 25.41 -71.85
CA PRO A 147 0.75 25.44 -71.94
C PRO A 147 1.19 26.85 -72.38
N THR A 148 1.31 27.76 -71.43
CA THR A 148 2.01 29.04 -71.67
C THR A 148 3.49 28.74 -71.74
N LYS A 149 3.95 28.55 -72.99
CA LYS A 149 5.32 28.60 -73.42
C LYS A 149 5.87 30.01 -73.17
N ASN A 150 6.04 30.37 -71.89
CA ASN A 150 6.79 31.53 -71.49
C ASN A 150 8.26 31.10 -71.53
N GLU A 151 8.86 31.39 -72.68
CA GLU A 151 10.31 31.58 -72.80
C GLU A 151 10.70 32.56 -71.70
N ARG A 152 11.19 32.01 -70.57
CA ARG A 152 11.89 32.77 -69.54
C ARG A 152 13.16 33.31 -70.20
N GLN A 153 13.00 34.42 -70.91
CA GLN A 153 14.08 35.36 -71.13
C GLN A 153 14.71 35.61 -69.77
N GLY A 154 16.02 35.37 -69.68
CA GLY A 154 16.79 35.53 -68.46
C GLY A 154 16.68 36.95 -67.94
N GLN A 155 15.65 37.20 -67.15
CA GLN A 155 15.70 38.18 -66.08
C GLN A 155 16.77 37.63 -65.14
N SER A 156 18.00 38.09 -65.36
CA SER A 156 19.03 38.08 -64.34
C SER A 156 18.38 38.62 -63.08
N VAL A 157 18.13 37.73 -62.12
CA VAL A 157 17.78 38.14 -60.76
C VAL A 157 18.88 39.10 -60.35
N ASP A 158 18.50 40.24 -59.79
CA ASP A 158 19.46 41.23 -59.33
C ASP A 158 20.40 40.51 -58.33
N PRO A 159 21.73 40.51 -58.54
CA PRO A 159 22.66 39.81 -57.65
C PRO A 159 22.50 40.21 -56.17
N ALA A 160 22.01 41.42 -55.88
CA ALA A 160 21.69 41.83 -54.52
C ALA A 160 20.52 41.06 -53.88
N VAL A 161 19.54 40.63 -54.69
CA VAL A 161 18.41 39.81 -54.23
C VAL A 161 18.85 38.37 -54.03
N GLU A 162 19.76 37.86 -54.87
CA GLU A 162 20.34 36.52 -54.71
C GLU A 162 21.15 36.43 -53.40
N GLU A 163 22.03 37.40 -53.13
CA GLU A 163 22.80 37.46 -51.88
C GLU A 163 21.89 37.54 -50.63
N LEU A 164 20.80 38.32 -50.70
CA LEU A 164 19.83 38.40 -49.62
C LEU A 164 19.12 37.06 -49.39
N ILE A 165 18.71 36.38 -50.46
CA ILE A 165 18.06 35.07 -50.37
C ILE A 165 19.03 34.05 -49.79
N GLU A 166 20.28 34.01 -50.25
CA GLU A 166 21.32 33.13 -49.72
C GLU A 166 21.57 33.37 -48.23
N THR A 167 21.62 34.64 -47.81
CA THR A 167 21.78 35.00 -46.40
C THR A 167 20.61 34.51 -45.55
N ILE A 168 19.36 34.74 -46.00
CA ILE A 168 18.15 34.30 -45.29
C ILE A 168 18.10 32.76 -45.21
N VAL A 169 18.46 32.07 -46.30
CA VAL A 169 18.50 30.59 -46.31
C VAL A 169 19.58 30.07 -45.37
N ALA A 170 20.76 30.67 -45.36
CA ALA A 170 21.85 30.29 -44.46
C ALA A 170 21.48 30.50 -42.99
N GLU A 171 20.87 31.65 -42.65
CA GLU A 171 20.40 31.94 -41.28
C GLU A 171 19.32 30.96 -40.83
N ASN A 172 18.32 30.68 -41.68
CA ASN A 172 17.28 29.69 -41.36
C ASN A 172 17.87 28.29 -41.21
N PHE A 173 18.82 27.89 -42.05
CA PHE A 173 19.47 26.59 -41.94
C PHE A 173 20.26 26.47 -40.63
N GLN A 174 20.95 27.53 -40.22
CA GLN A 174 21.66 27.56 -38.95
C GLN A 174 20.69 27.47 -37.76
N ARG A 175 19.55 28.15 -37.82
CA ARG A 175 18.51 28.06 -36.79
C ARG A 175 17.93 26.64 -36.70
N VAL A 176 17.55 26.06 -37.83
CA VAL A 176 17.03 24.68 -37.88
C VAL A 176 18.06 23.69 -37.33
N LYS A 177 19.34 23.88 -37.67
CA LYS A 177 20.42 23.05 -37.12
C LYS A 177 20.51 23.15 -35.60
N ALA A 178 20.42 24.36 -35.05
CA ALA A 178 20.44 24.58 -33.60
C ALA A 178 19.21 23.96 -32.90
N GLU A 179 18.03 24.04 -33.51
CA GLU A 179 16.82 23.38 -32.99
C GLU A 179 16.95 21.85 -33.01
N PHE A 180 17.59 21.27 -34.03
CA PHE A 180 17.90 19.83 -34.04
C PHE A 180 18.92 19.41 -32.98
N GLU A 181 19.99 20.19 -32.79
CA GLU A 181 20.98 19.92 -31.74
C GLU A 181 20.33 19.93 -30.36
N ASN A 182 19.47 20.91 -30.07
CA ASN A 182 18.71 20.97 -28.83
C ASN A 182 17.74 19.78 -28.67
N MET A 183 17.06 19.36 -29.74
CA MET A 183 16.19 18.18 -29.72
C MET A 183 16.96 16.89 -29.39
N TYR A 184 18.19 16.73 -29.88
CA TYR A 184 19.02 15.57 -29.52
C TYR A 184 19.42 15.58 -28.04
N GLU A 185 19.78 16.74 -27.48
CA GLU A 185 20.07 16.86 -26.05
C GLU A 185 18.84 16.53 -25.17
N GLU A 186 17.65 16.97 -25.59
CA GLU A 186 16.40 16.61 -24.90
C GLU A 186 16.09 15.11 -25.02
N LEU A 187 16.34 14.49 -26.18
CA LEU A 187 16.16 13.06 -26.37
C LEU A 187 17.11 12.25 -25.49
N ASP A 188 18.38 12.65 -25.39
CA ASP A 188 19.36 12.00 -24.51
C ASP A 188 18.92 12.10 -23.03
N THR A 189 18.37 13.26 -22.62
CA THR A 189 17.83 13.45 -21.26
C THR A 189 16.62 12.56 -20.99
N ILE A 190 15.75 12.37 -22.00
CA ILE A 190 14.58 11.48 -21.89
C ILE A 190 15.03 10.02 -21.82
N GLU A 191 16.05 9.62 -22.59
CA GLU A 191 16.60 8.26 -22.56
C GLU A 191 17.16 7.93 -21.16
N GLU A 192 17.94 8.84 -20.57
CA GLU A 192 18.45 8.69 -19.20
C GLU A 192 17.31 8.60 -18.17
N ALA A 193 16.26 9.43 -18.30
CA ALA A 193 15.10 9.39 -17.41
C ALA A 193 14.27 8.09 -17.54
N VAL A 194 14.19 7.53 -18.75
CA VAL A 194 13.53 6.24 -19.00
C VAL A 194 14.35 5.10 -18.39
N GLU A 195 15.67 5.12 -18.52
CA GLU A 195 16.54 4.13 -17.89
C GLU A 195 16.46 4.17 -16.35
N ASP A 196 16.44 5.36 -15.74
CA ASP A 196 16.21 5.51 -14.30
C ASP A 196 14.83 4.96 -13.89
N LEU A 197 13.79 5.23 -14.68
CA LEU A 197 12.45 4.72 -14.40
C LEU A 197 12.39 3.19 -14.49
N GLU A 198 13.02 2.59 -15.50
CA GLU A 198 13.09 1.13 -15.66
C GLU A 198 13.81 0.48 -14.47
N ASN A 199 14.93 1.05 -14.03
CA ASN A 199 15.66 0.56 -12.86
C ASN A 199 14.80 0.66 -11.59
N ARG A 200 14.10 1.78 -11.38
CA ARG A 200 13.20 1.94 -10.22
C ARG A 200 12.01 0.99 -10.24
N VAL A 201 11.46 0.71 -11.43
CA VAL A 201 10.38 -0.29 -11.58
C VAL A 201 10.90 -1.69 -11.28
N HIS A 202 12.11 -2.02 -11.73
CA HIS A 202 12.74 -3.30 -11.41
C HIS A 202 13.00 -3.47 -9.92
N ASP A 203 13.54 -2.44 -9.25
CA ASP A 203 13.75 -2.46 -7.79
C ASP A 203 12.42 -2.62 -7.02
N LEU A 204 11.34 -2.03 -7.52
CA LEU A 204 10.00 -2.21 -6.94
C LEU A 204 9.47 -3.63 -7.12
N GLU A 205 9.70 -4.24 -8.28
CA GLU A 205 9.31 -5.64 -8.56
C GLU A 205 10.06 -6.60 -7.63
N VAL A 206 11.38 -6.42 -7.48
CA VAL A 206 12.18 -7.23 -6.56
C VAL A 206 11.71 -7.09 -5.12
N ARG A 207 11.41 -5.87 -4.67
CA ARG A 207 10.90 -5.65 -3.31
C ARG A 207 9.51 -6.26 -3.11
N ASP A 208 8.64 -6.19 -4.11
CA ASP A 208 7.31 -6.81 -4.05
C ASP A 208 7.40 -8.34 -3.93
N ASP A 209 8.31 -8.97 -4.67
CA ASP A 209 8.58 -10.41 -4.55
C ASP A 209 9.11 -10.78 -3.16
N GLU A 210 10.05 -9.99 -2.61
CA GLU A 210 10.58 -10.18 -1.24
C GLU A 210 9.49 -10.01 -0.17
N ASP A 211 8.66 -8.97 -0.28
CA ASP A 211 7.55 -8.70 0.64
C ASP A 211 6.49 -9.82 0.58
N GLN A 212 6.20 -10.36 -0.60
CA GLN A 212 5.30 -11.50 -0.78
C GLN A 212 5.87 -12.77 -0.14
N GLU A 213 7.17 -13.04 -0.30
CA GLU A 213 7.83 -14.18 0.33
C GLU A 213 7.80 -14.07 1.86
N GLU A 214 8.12 -12.90 2.43
CA GLU A 214 8.05 -12.65 3.87
C GLU A 214 6.61 -12.80 4.39
N PHE A 215 5.62 -12.32 3.64
CA PHE A 215 4.22 -12.47 3.99
C PHE A 215 3.80 -13.94 4.05
N VAL A 216 4.15 -14.73 3.03
CA VAL A 216 3.86 -16.17 3.00
C VAL A 216 4.52 -16.87 4.19
N GLN A 217 5.79 -16.55 4.48
CA GLN A 217 6.49 -17.11 5.64
C GLN A 217 5.78 -16.78 6.96
N LYS A 218 5.34 -15.53 7.17
CA LYS A 218 4.60 -15.14 8.37
C LYS A 218 3.25 -15.83 8.50
N VAL A 219 2.57 -16.07 7.38
CA VAL A 219 1.30 -16.82 7.35
C VAL A 219 1.54 -18.27 7.76
N ASP A 220 2.58 -18.91 7.25
CA ASP A 220 2.96 -20.28 7.62
C ASP A 220 3.34 -20.36 9.12
N GLU A 221 4.12 -19.41 9.64
CA GLU A 221 4.44 -19.33 11.07
C GLU A 221 3.18 -19.13 11.94
N MET A 222 2.20 -18.37 11.45
CA MET A 222 0.92 -18.18 12.14
C MET A 222 0.08 -19.47 12.13
N GLU A 223 0.07 -20.24 11.04
CA GLU A 223 -0.58 -21.55 10.96
C GLU A 223 0.00 -22.51 12.03
N ASP A 224 1.33 -22.60 12.12
CA ASP A 224 2.02 -23.39 13.14
C ASP A 224 1.65 -22.97 14.57
N HIS A 225 1.52 -21.66 14.82
CA HIS A 225 1.08 -21.14 16.10
C HIS A 225 -0.38 -21.50 16.41
N ILE A 226 -1.27 -21.40 15.44
CA ILE A 226 -2.69 -21.79 15.57
C ILE A 226 -2.80 -23.28 15.89
N ASP A 227 -2.06 -24.14 15.21
CA ASP A 227 -2.01 -25.58 15.46
C ASP A 227 -1.51 -25.90 16.86
N SER A 228 -0.45 -25.22 17.31
CA SER A 228 0.04 -25.31 18.68
C SER A 228 -1.02 -24.89 19.71
N TYR A 229 -1.76 -23.81 19.45
CA TYR A 229 -2.84 -23.37 20.33
C TYR A 229 -4.00 -24.36 20.36
N GLN A 230 -4.41 -24.91 19.21
CA GLN A 230 -5.45 -25.93 19.15
C GLN A 230 -5.08 -27.17 19.96
N SER A 231 -3.82 -27.62 19.87
CA SER A 231 -3.31 -28.74 20.67
C SER A 231 -3.35 -28.44 22.18
N ARG A 232 -2.92 -27.25 22.60
CA ARG A 232 -2.96 -26.81 24.01
C ARG A 232 -4.39 -26.68 24.53
N ILE A 233 -5.28 -26.06 23.77
CA ILE A 233 -6.70 -25.90 24.10
C ILE A 233 -7.35 -27.28 24.25
N GLY A 234 -7.10 -28.20 23.31
CA GLY A 234 -7.61 -29.57 23.41
C GLY A 234 -7.04 -30.34 24.62
N GLY A 235 -5.80 -30.06 25.02
CA GLY A 235 -5.21 -30.60 26.24
C GLY A 235 -5.90 -30.06 27.51
N LEU A 236 -6.15 -28.75 27.56
CA LEU A 236 -6.88 -28.10 28.65
C LEU A 236 -8.32 -28.60 28.73
N GLU A 237 -9.01 -28.75 27.61
CA GLU A 237 -10.37 -29.27 27.56
C GLU A 237 -10.43 -30.68 28.17
N LYS A 238 -9.51 -31.57 27.80
CA LYS A 238 -9.42 -32.92 28.40
C LYS A 238 -9.14 -32.86 29.90
N ALA A 239 -8.27 -31.96 30.34
CA ALA A 239 -7.99 -31.78 31.77
C ALA A 239 -9.25 -31.29 32.52
N PHE A 240 -9.99 -30.34 31.96
CA PHE A 240 -11.26 -29.89 32.52
C PHE A 240 -12.30 -31.02 32.57
N GLN A 241 -12.46 -31.78 31.48
CA GLN A 241 -13.36 -32.94 31.45
C GLN A 241 -13.01 -33.98 32.53
N GLN A 242 -11.73 -34.12 32.89
CA GLN A 242 -11.29 -35.03 33.95
C GLN A 242 -11.48 -34.46 35.36
N VAL A 243 -11.25 -33.16 35.57
CA VAL A 243 -11.33 -32.53 36.90
C VAL A 243 -12.77 -32.22 37.31
N LEU A 244 -13.64 -31.86 36.35
CA LEU A 244 -15.03 -31.47 36.66
C LEU A 244 -15.81 -32.55 37.43
N PRO A 245 -15.79 -33.85 37.06
CA PRO A 245 -16.47 -34.90 37.82
C PRO A 245 -15.97 -34.98 39.27
N SER A 246 -14.65 -34.96 39.47
CA SER A 246 -14.06 -35.00 40.82
C SER A 246 -14.45 -33.78 41.66
N LEU A 247 -14.52 -32.59 41.05
CA LEU A 247 -14.96 -31.38 41.75
C LEU A 247 -16.42 -31.48 42.16
N VAL A 248 -17.30 -31.97 41.28
CA VAL A 248 -18.72 -32.18 41.58
C VAL A 248 -18.90 -33.19 42.70
N ASP A 249 -18.16 -34.30 42.68
CA ASP A 249 -18.21 -35.32 43.74
C ASP A 249 -17.73 -34.75 45.08
N ASN A 250 -16.63 -33.99 45.10
CA ASN A 250 -16.13 -33.33 46.31
C ASN A 250 -17.13 -32.32 46.89
N VAL A 251 -17.83 -31.56 46.03
CA VAL A 251 -18.87 -30.61 46.47
C VAL A 251 -20.09 -31.36 47.02
N ARG A 252 -20.48 -32.49 46.42
CA ARG A 252 -21.54 -33.37 46.94
C ARG A 252 -21.17 -33.93 48.31
N ASP A 253 -19.95 -34.46 48.47
CA ASP A 253 -19.45 -35.00 49.72
C ASP A 253 -19.41 -33.94 50.82
N LEU A 254 -18.92 -32.74 50.52
CA LEU A 254 -18.91 -31.62 51.47
C LEU A 254 -20.34 -31.22 51.86
N THR A 255 -21.26 -31.22 50.91
CA THR A 255 -22.68 -30.91 51.17
C THR A 255 -23.30 -31.96 52.11
N SER A 256 -23.05 -33.24 51.85
CA SER A 256 -23.50 -34.34 52.72
C SER A 256 -22.89 -34.24 54.13
N LEU A 257 -21.59 -33.94 54.24
CA LEU A 257 -20.90 -33.75 55.53
C LEU A 257 -21.49 -32.57 56.32
N VAL A 258 -21.77 -31.45 55.66
CA VAL A 258 -22.38 -30.28 56.30
C VAL A 258 -23.80 -30.59 56.78
N GLN A 259 -24.58 -31.37 56.01
CA GLN A 259 -25.91 -31.83 56.42
C GLN A 259 -25.83 -32.78 57.63
N GLU A 260 -24.91 -33.74 57.61
CA GLU A 260 -24.67 -34.67 58.71
C GLU A 260 -24.26 -33.93 60.00
N MET A 261 -23.31 -32.99 59.91
CA MET A 261 -22.90 -32.16 61.05
C MET A 261 -24.05 -31.30 61.61
N LYS A 262 -24.92 -30.77 60.75
CA LYS A 262 -26.12 -30.03 61.19
C LYS A 262 -27.07 -30.93 61.97
N GLN A 263 -27.28 -32.16 61.49
CA GLN A 263 -28.12 -33.15 62.14
C GLN A 263 -27.53 -33.61 63.50
N GLU A 264 -26.23 -33.91 63.54
CA GLU A 264 -25.55 -34.36 64.76
C GLU A 264 -25.51 -33.29 65.86
N LYS A 265 -25.26 -32.02 65.49
CA LYS A 265 -25.23 -30.92 66.47
C LYS A 265 -26.60 -30.54 67.03
N GLY A 266 -27.68 -31.20 66.63
CA GLY A 266 -29.03 -30.91 67.12
C GLY A 266 -29.51 -29.50 66.77
N ILE A 267 -28.83 -28.83 65.83
CA ILE A 267 -29.31 -27.59 65.23
C ILE A 267 -30.40 -28.04 64.27
N GLN A 268 -31.61 -28.22 64.81
CA GLN A 268 -32.82 -28.30 64.01
C GLN A 268 -32.97 -26.95 63.33
N THR A 269 -32.26 -26.77 62.21
CA THR A 269 -32.65 -25.78 61.24
C THR A 269 -33.97 -26.29 60.71
N GLU A 270 -35.08 -25.81 61.28
CA GLU A 270 -36.39 -25.80 60.64
C GLU A 270 -36.33 -24.91 59.39
N THR A 271 -35.38 -25.17 58.49
CA THR A 271 -35.47 -24.69 57.12
C THR A 271 -36.26 -25.76 56.41
N ASN A 272 -37.58 -25.63 56.57
CA ASN A 272 -38.60 -26.27 55.76
C ASN A 272 -38.44 -25.71 54.34
N ILE A 273 -37.32 -26.03 53.68
CA ILE A 273 -37.16 -25.81 52.25
C ILE A 273 -38.06 -26.87 51.65
N SER A 274 -39.29 -26.45 51.31
CA SER A 274 -40.23 -27.28 50.59
C SER A 274 -39.51 -27.84 49.37
N SER A 275 -39.59 -29.16 49.13
CA SER A 275 -39.03 -29.80 47.92
C SER A 275 -39.47 -29.12 46.62
N GLN A 276 -40.56 -28.34 46.69
CA GLN A 276 -41.12 -27.52 45.64
C GLN A 276 -40.17 -26.39 45.15
N ASP A 277 -39.27 -25.88 46.00
CA ASP A 277 -38.32 -24.82 45.61
C ASP A 277 -37.08 -25.39 44.91
N MET A 278 -36.73 -26.66 45.10
CA MET A 278 -35.61 -27.29 44.38
C MET A 278 -35.98 -27.71 42.95
N GLU A 279 -37.22 -28.14 42.70
CA GLU A 279 -37.68 -28.49 41.33
C GLU A 279 -37.64 -27.28 40.38
N GLN A 280 -37.90 -26.08 40.91
CA GLN A 280 -37.95 -24.87 40.09
C GLN A 280 -36.55 -24.39 39.62
N VAL A 281 -35.50 -24.74 40.36
CA VAL A 281 -34.11 -24.43 39.98
C VAL A 281 -33.61 -25.42 38.91
N ASP A 282 -34.03 -26.68 38.96
CA ASP A 282 -33.64 -27.71 37.98
C ASP A 282 -34.35 -27.51 36.62
N GLU A 283 -35.54 -26.90 36.61
CA GLU A 283 -36.20 -26.46 35.36
C GLU A 283 -35.52 -25.24 34.73
N GLN A 284 -35.06 -24.26 35.52
CA GLN A 284 -34.35 -23.09 34.98
C GLN A 284 -32.97 -23.43 34.41
N LEU A 285 -32.29 -24.45 34.92
CA LEU A 285 -30.98 -24.88 34.40
C LEU A 285 -31.07 -25.70 33.10
N LYS A 286 -32.25 -26.20 32.71
CA LYS A 286 -32.44 -26.90 31.43
C LYS A 286 -32.69 -25.96 30.25
N ASP A 287 -33.03 -24.70 30.53
CA ASP A 287 -33.30 -23.67 29.53
C ASP A 287 -32.07 -22.81 29.19
N TRP A 288 -30.93 -23.09 29.83
CA TRP A 288 -29.61 -22.51 29.52
C TRP A 288 -28.72 -23.57 28.86
#